data_AF-A0A2W1D7X4-F1
#
_entry.id   AF-A0A2W1D7X4-F1
#
_cell.length_a   1.000
_cell.length_b   1.000
_cell.length_c   1.000
_cell.angle_alpha   90.00
_cell.angle_beta   90.00
_cell.angle_gamma   90.00
#
_symmetry.space_group_name_H-M   'P 1'
#
loop_
_entity.id
_entity.type
_entity.pdbx_description
1 polymer ?
#
loop_
_entity_poly.entity_id
_entity_poly.type
_entity_poly.pdbx_seq_one_letter_code
_entity_poly.pdbx_strand_id
1 'polypeptide(L)'
;MTSAYYFAAHFNMPIARTNEPTLMSTTTLNNPSPLDKGAIPSERPHPSQQPRNRFSRSDQTDSLFFRLPAELRNQIYEELLCAGTPSSKALATDPINAVAGKSTPVYPAILSTCKRIHEEAQDLPYTTHIFNAHASILTSLPHLISPAKPVLNTTHISKIRRWKLNLRLDTDPRFSAKSVTAAFTGAEYLEIHVWQSMFNGCDASVLRLFWGIRGVGVARITGCADEALARWLEERMMRPWSAKEDEGCMCEEVFCGKCGKKVSGGEMEWFVRSERDAWTFGNR
;
A
#
# COMPACT_ATOMS: atom_id res chain seq x y z
N MET A 1 -15.42 -16.53 -34.96
CA MET A 1 -14.04 -17.03 -34.80
C MET A 1 -13.31 -16.08 -33.87
N THR A 2 -12.92 -16.63 -32.72
CA THR A 2 -12.21 -16.01 -31.60
C THR A 2 -10.75 -15.76 -31.97
N SER A 3 -10.22 -14.57 -31.65
CA SER A 3 -8.77 -14.41 -31.42
C SER A 3 -8.56 -13.36 -30.34
N ALA A 4 -8.15 -13.84 -29.17
CA ALA A 4 -7.76 -13.05 -28.02
C ALA A 4 -6.29 -12.68 -28.17
N TYR A 5 -5.99 -11.40 -28.35
CA TYR A 5 -4.61 -10.90 -28.25
C TYR A 5 -4.31 -10.56 -26.79
N TYR A 6 -3.63 -11.49 -26.13
CA TYR A 6 -2.86 -11.28 -24.92
C TYR A 6 -1.64 -10.41 -25.26
N PHE A 7 -1.43 -9.30 -24.56
CA PHE A 7 -0.11 -8.67 -24.49
C PHE A 7 0.24 -8.36 -23.03
N ALA A 8 1.24 -9.09 -22.54
CA ALA A 8 1.84 -8.94 -21.23
C ALA A 8 2.76 -7.71 -21.22
N ALA A 9 2.50 -6.75 -20.34
CA ALA A 9 3.44 -5.68 -20.04
C ALA A 9 4.41 -6.18 -18.95
N HIS A 10 5.65 -6.43 -19.36
CA HIS A 10 6.76 -6.73 -18.45
C HIS A 10 7.09 -5.50 -17.60
N PHE A 11 6.87 -5.59 -16.29
CA PHE A 11 7.35 -4.60 -15.32
C PHE A 11 8.81 -4.90 -14.96
N ASN A 12 9.73 -4.09 -15.45
CA ASN A 12 11.11 -4.02 -14.94
C ASN A 12 11.15 -3.02 -13.77
N MET A 13 11.22 -3.52 -12.55
CA MET A 13 11.66 -2.77 -11.37
C MET A 13 13.08 -3.22 -11.01
N PRO A 14 14.02 -2.31 -10.67
CA PRO A 14 15.34 -2.70 -10.22
C PRO A 14 15.26 -3.35 -8.84
N ILE A 15 15.57 -4.65 -8.77
CA ILE A 15 15.69 -5.40 -7.51
C ILE A 15 17.02 -5.04 -6.86
N ALA A 16 16.97 -4.38 -5.71
CA ALA A 16 18.10 -4.33 -4.78
C ALA A 16 18.34 -5.75 -4.23
N ARG A 17 19.50 -6.32 -4.53
CA ARG A 17 19.90 -7.65 -4.06
C ARG A 17 20.23 -7.60 -2.57
N THR A 18 19.44 -8.26 -1.75
CA THR A 18 19.83 -8.64 -0.38
C THR A 18 20.10 -10.14 -0.35
N ASN A 19 21.31 -10.51 0.03
CA ASN A 19 21.82 -11.87 0.07
C ASN A 19 21.09 -12.69 1.14
N GLU A 20 20.55 -13.86 0.77
CA GLU A 20 20.20 -14.94 1.72
C GLU A 20 21.09 -16.17 1.47
N PRO A 21 21.53 -16.88 2.53
CA PRO A 21 22.36 -18.08 2.42
C PRO A 21 21.53 -19.34 2.12
N THR A 22 21.92 -20.00 1.05
CA THR A 22 21.41 -21.28 0.53
C THR A 22 21.57 -22.45 1.53
N LEU A 23 20.48 -23.09 1.94
CA LEU A 23 20.49 -24.45 2.48
C LEU A 23 19.86 -25.40 1.46
N MET A 24 20.68 -26.30 0.94
CA MET A 24 20.35 -27.25 -0.12
C MET A 24 19.46 -28.38 0.43
N SER A 25 18.39 -28.71 -0.31
CA SER A 25 17.65 -29.96 -0.13
C SER A 25 17.78 -30.79 -1.40
N THR A 26 18.47 -31.92 -1.27
CA THR A 26 18.67 -32.93 -2.30
C THR A 26 17.41 -33.75 -2.52
N THR A 27 16.91 -33.75 -3.75
CA THR A 27 15.92 -34.68 -4.27
C THR A 27 16.60 -35.97 -4.75
N THR A 28 16.06 -37.13 -4.37
CA THR A 28 16.17 -38.35 -5.17
C THR A 28 14.84 -39.10 -5.20
N LEU A 29 14.41 -39.39 -6.43
CA LEU A 29 13.22 -40.14 -6.83
C LEU A 29 13.24 -41.58 -6.29
N ASN A 30 12.06 -42.19 -6.12
CA ASN A 30 11.80 -43.55 -6.62
C ASN A 30 10.30 -43.85 -6.77
N ASN A 31 9.99 -44.52 -7.88
CA ASN A 31 8.67 -44.93 -8.38
C ASN A 31 8.23 -46.31 -7.80
N PRO A 32 7.01 -46.81 -8.10
CA PRO A 32 6.28 -47.80 -7.29
C PRO A 32 6.49 -49.29 -7.67
N SER A 33 6.21 -50.16 -6.67
CA SER A 33 5.68 -51.56 -6.60
C SER A 33 5.41 -52.36 -7.90
N PRO A 34 5.37 -53.74 -7.92
CA PRO A 34 4.57 -54.59 -7.00
C PRO A 34 4.98 -56.10 -6.79
N LEU A 35 4.11 -56.83 -6.05
CA LEU A 35 3.77 -58.29 -6.07
C LEU A 35 4.06 -59.16 -4.83
N ASP A 36 2.95 -59.54 -4.17
CA ASP A 36 2.53 -60.81 -3.55
C ASP A 36 3.53 -61.85 -3.00
N LYS A 37 3.32 -62.25 -1.73
CA LYS A 37 2.81 -63.58 -1.31
C LYS A 37 2.78 -63.69 0.23
N GLY A 38 1.71 -64.28 0.76
CA GLY A 38 1.43 -64.36 2.19
C GLY A 38 2.17 -65.46 2.96
N ALA A 39 2.23 -65.29 4.28
CA ALA A 39 2.12 -66.32 5.33
C ALA A 39 2.37 -65.68 6.73
N ILE A 40 1.43 -65.89 7.65
CA ILE A 40 1.52 -65.74 9.12
C ILE A 40 1.84 -67.16 9.66
N PRO A 41 2.50 -67.44 10.82
CA PRO A 41 2.56 -66.69 12.10
C PRO A 41 3.94 -66.61 12.79
N SER A 42 4.07 -65.77 13.83
CA SER A 42 4.44 -66.18 15.19
C SER A 42 4.69 -64.98 16.11
N GLU A 43 4.30 -65.16 17.37
CA GLU A 43 4.19 -64.21 18.47
C GLU A 43 5.52 -63.59 18.93
N ARG A 44 5.51 -62.28 19.19
CA ARG A 44 6.30 -61.64 20.27
C ARG A 44 5.51 -60.47 20.83
N PRO A 45 5.31 -60.36 22.16
CA PRO A 45 4.72 -59.17 22.76
C PRO A 45 5.76 -58.04 22.72
N HIS A 46 5.56 -57.06 21.85
CA HIS A 46 6.29 -55.79 21.92
C HIS A 46 5.61 -54.87 22.94
N PRO A 47 6.39 -54.16 23.77
CA PRO A 47 5.87 -53.33 24.85
C PRO A 47 4.97 -52.26 24.25
N SER A 48 3.80 -52.12 24.86
CA SER A 48 2.82 -51.06 24.66
C SER A 48 3.48 -49.76 24.20
N GLN A 49 3.34 -49.44 22.92
CA GLN A 49 3.51 -48.08 22.45
C GLN A 49 2.44 -47.26 23.16
N GLN A 50 2.83 -46.61 24.26
CA GLN A 50 2.04 -45.57 24.85
C GLN A 50 1.64 -44.62 23.72
N PRO A 51 0.35 -44.26 23.59
CA PRO A 51 -0.05 -43.25 22.64
C PRO A 51 0.77 -42.01 23.00
N ARG A 52 1.67 -41.59 22.09
CA ARG A 52 2.37 -40.31 22.21
C ARG A 52 1.29 -39.31 22.56
N ASN A 53 1.38 -38.77 23.78
CA ASN A 53 0.50 -37.75 24.30
C ASN A 53 0.24 -36.79 23.15
N ARG A 54 -0.99 -36.83 22.61
CA ARG A 54 -1.54 -35.67 21.91
C ARG A 54 -1.25 -34.55 22.88
N PHE A 55 -0.41 -33.59 22.49
CA PHE A 55 -0.24 -32.36 23.26
C PHE A 55 -1.66 -31.93 23.66
N SER A 56 -2.02 -32.13 24.93
CA SER A 56 -3.23 -31.51 25.46
C SER A 56 -3.02 -30.05 25.11
N ARG A 57 -3.99 -29.41 24.44
CA ARG A 57 -3.94 -27.97 24.19
C ARG A 57 -3.47 -27.35 25.49
N SER A 58 -2.20 -26.94 25.55
CA SER A 58 -1.69 -26.26 26.71
C SER A 58 -2.57 -25.03 26.82
N ASP A 59 -3.22 -24.87 27.97
CA ASP A 59 -4.03 -23.68 28.19
C ASP A 59 -3.12 -22.50 27.87
N GLN A 60 -3.52 -21.67 26.90
CA GLN A 60 -2.66 -20.61 26.38
C GLN A 60 -2.14 -19.74 27.53
N THR A 61 -2.87 -19.68 28.65
CA THR A 61 -2.50 -19.05 29.93
C THR A 61 -1.16 -19.50 30.53
N ASP A 62 -0.66 -20.69 30.20
CA ASP A 62 0.59 -21.23 30.76
C ASP A 62 1.85 -20.73 30.04
N SER A 63 1.71 -20.08 28.89
CA SER A 63 2.85 -19.49 28.18
C SER A 63 3.49 -18.38 29.01
N LEU A 64 4.82 -18.41 29.13
CA LEU A 64 5.61 -17.34 29.76
C LEU A 64 5.32 -15.97 29.13
N PHE A 65 5.02 -15.93 27.83
CA PHE A 65 4.69 -14.70 27.13
C PHE A 65 3.38 -14.07 27.65
N PHE A 66 2.38 -14.88 28.02
CA PHE A 66 1.10 -14.39 28.53
C PHE A 66 1.08 -14.10 30.03
N ARG A 67 2.17 -14.40 30.74
CA ARG A 67 2.42 -13.91 32.09
C ARG A 67 2.87 -12.45 32.11
N LEU A 68 3.32 -11.92 30.97
CA LEU A 68 3.65 -10.51 30.83
C LEU A 68 2.37 -9.65 30.86
N PRO A 69 2.39 -8.47 31.51
CA PRO A 69 1.34 -7.46 31.38
C PRO A 69 1.05 -7.11 29.92
N ALA A 70 -0.17 -6.64 29.64
CA ALA A 70 -0.61 -6.34 28.28
C ALA A 70 0.26 -5.25 27.62
N GLU A 71 0.74 -4.30 28.41
CA GLU A 71 1.60 -3.19 27.99
C GLU A 71 2.92 -3.70 27.41
N LEU A 72 3.56 -4.66 28.08
CA LEU A 72 4.81 -5.26 27.61
C LEU A 72 4.57 -6.11 26.36
N ARG A 73 3.41 -6.78 26.26
CA ARG A 73 3.06 -7.51 25.03
C ARG A 73 2.85 -6.56 23.85
N ASN A 74 2.18 -5.43 24.08
CA ASN A 74 1.98 -4.40 23.06
C ASN A 74 3.31 -3.83 22.56
N GLN A 75 4.26 -3.55 23.45
CA GLN A 75 5.60 -3.11 23.05
C GLN A 75 6.30 -4.16 22.18
N ILE A 76 6.21 -5.44 22.54
CA ILE A 76 6.78 -6.52 21.72
C ILE A 76 6.09 -6.58 20.34
N TYR A 77 4.77 -6.41 20.27
CA TYR A 77 4.04 -6.37 19.00
C TYR A 77 4.46 -5.16 18.15
N GLU A 78 4.60 -3.98 18.75
CA GLU A 78 5.04 -2.77 18.05
C GLU A 78 6.44 -2.93 17.46
N GLU A 79 7.38 -3.49 18.22
CA GLU A 79 8.75 -3.75 17.75
C GLU A 79 8.81 -4.79 16.61
N LEU A 80 7.95 -5.82 16.65
CA LEU A 80 7.97 -6.87 15.63
C LEU A 80 7.17 -6.52 14.37
N LEU A 81 6.06 -5.81 14.54
CA LEU A 81 5.09 -5.54 13.47
C LEU A 81 5.19 -4.14 12.92
N CYS A 82 5.64 -3.15 13.71
CA CYS A 82 5.57 -1.73 13.39
C CYS A 82 6.94 -1.02 13.47
N ALA A 83 8.04 -1.76 13.58
CA ALA A 83 9.38 -1.18 13.61
C ALA A 83 9.61 -0.24 12.42
N GLY A 84 9.99 1.00 12.72
CA GLY A 84 10.28 2.04 11.72
C GLY A 84 9.06 2.71 11.11
N THR A 85 7.85 2.46 11.62
CA THR A 85 6.66 3.24 11.21
C THR A 85 6.73 4.66 11.81
N PRO A 86 6.45 5.69 11.01
CA PRO A 86 6.48 7.06 11.51
C PRO A 86 5.29 7.31 12.44
N SER A 87 5.55 8.03 13.54
CA SER A 87 4.45 8.49 14.41
C SER A 87 3.63 9.56 13.72
N SER A 88 2.34 9.68 14.06
CA SER A 88 1.46 10.72 13.50
C SER A 88 2.02 12.14 13.71
N LYS A 89 2.66 12.37 14.86
CA LYS A 89 3.32 13.64 15.18
C LYS A 89 4.55 13.89 14.30
N ALA A 90 5.34 12.85 14.03
CA ALA A 90 6.48 12.95 13.12
C ALA A 90 6.01 13.27 11.69
N LEU A 91 4.94 12.61 11.21
CA LEU A 91 4.33 12.90 9.91
C LEU A 91 3.83 14.35 9.81
N ALA A 92 3.28 14.90 10.88
CA ALA A 92 2.79 16.28 10.90
C ALA A 92 3.93 17.33 10.93
N THR A 93 5.05 17.01 11.57
CA THR A 93 6.15 17.97 11.78
C THR A 93 7.17 17.94 10.64
N ASP A 94 7.58 16.73 10.25
CA ASP A 94 8.62 16.52 9.25
C ASP A 94 8.38 15.21 8.48
N PRO A 95 7.42 15.21 7.54
CA PRO A 95 7.02 14.00 6.83
C PRO A 95 8.16 13.41 5.98
N ILE A 96 9.08 14.24 5.47
CA ILE A 96 10.18 13.78 4.61
C ILE A 96 11.13 12.90 5.43
N ASN A 97 11.60 13.41 6.57
CA ASN A 97 12.51 12.65 7.42
C ASN A 97 11.81 11.49 8.13
N ALA A 98 10.52 11.63 8.45
CA ALA A 98 9.73 10.55 9.06
C ALA A 98 9.58 9.34 8.13
N VAL A 99 9.39 9.56 6.83
CA VAL A 99 9.22 8.47 5.84
C VAL A 99 10.57 7.97 5.30
N ALA A 100 11.62 8.79 5.35
CA ALA A 100 12.98 8.39 4.97
C ALA A 100 13.67 7.44 5.98
N GLY A 101 12.96 7.03 7.05
CA GLY A 101 13.43 6.03 8.00
C GLY A 101 13.84 4.72 7.32
N LYS A 102 14.79 4.02 7.93
CA LYS A 102 15.27 2.71 7.43
C LYS A 102 14.08 1.74 7.33
N SER A 103 13.94 1.06 6.19
CA SER A 103 12.96 -0.02 6.04
C SER A 103 13.32 -1.16 6.98
N THR A 104 12.69 -1.22 8.13
CA THR A 104 12.86 -2.32 9.08
C THR A 104 12.06 -3.52 8.61
N PRO A 105 12.61 -4.74 8.70
CA PRO A 105 11.87 -5.96 8.38
C PRO A 105 10.65 -6.08 9.31
N VAL A 106 9.51 -6.44 8.72
CA VAL A 106 8.27 -6.74 9.46
C VAL A 106 8.19 -8.25 9.67
N TYR A 107 7.84 -8.68 10.89
CA TYR A 107 7.80 -10.10 11.29
C TYR A 107 6.36 -10.59 11.55
N PRO A 108 5.52 -10.77 10.51
CA PRO A 108 4.12 -11.13 10.68
C PRO A 108 3.90 -12.58 11.15
N ALA A 109 4.94 -13.41 11.16
CA ALA A 109 4.87 -14.81 11.59
C ALA A 109 4.40 -14.96 13.05
N ILE A 110 4.54 -13.93 13.89
CA ILE A 110 4.00 -13.95 15.25
C ILE A 110 2.46 -14.07 15.25
N LEU A 111 1.77 -13.49 14.26
CA LEU A 111 0.31 -13.50 14.15
C LEU A 111 -0.28 -14.88 13.82
N SER A 112 0.55 -15.84 13.39
CA SER A 112 0.13 -17.22 13.12
C SER A 112 0.39 -18.19 14.28
N THR A 113 0.97 -17.71 15.39
CA THR A 113 1.37 -18.57 16.52
C THR A 113 0.17 -19.07 17.34
N CYS A 114 -0.72 -18.17 17.78
CA CYS A 114 -1.92 -18.54 18.50
C CYS A 114 -3.06 -17.51 18.37
N LYS A 115 -4.27 -17.94 18.72
CA LYS A 115 -5.50 -17.13 18.63
C LYS A 115 -5.41 -15.83 19.43
N ARG A 116 -4.86 -15.89 20.65
CA ARG A 116 -4.75 -14.70 21.50
C ARG A 116 -3.82 -13.63 20.93
N ILE A 117 -2.64 -14.01 20.45
CA ILE A 117 -1.72 -13.08 19.77
C ILE A 117 -2.37 -12.50 18.51
N HIS A 118 -3.07 -13.35 17.75
CA HIS A 118 -3.78 -12.91 16.56
C HIS A 118 -4.84 -11.85 16.90
N GLU A 119 -5.67 -12.10 17.90
CA GLU A 119 -6.72 -11.16 18.33
C GLU A 119 -6.15 -9.85 18.89
N GLU A 120 -5.04 -9.91 19.65
CA GLU A 120 -4.42 -8.73 20.26
C GLU A 120 -3.71 -7.83 19.21
N ALA A 121 -3.10 -8.41 18.17
CA ALA A 121 -2.13 -7.69 17.34
C ALA A 121 -2.44 -7.63 15.83
N GLN A 122 -3.46 -8.34 15.32
CA GLN A 122 -3.73 -8.43 13.87
C GLN A 122 -3.96 -7.06 13.19
N ASP A 123 -4.43 -6.06 13.93
CA ASP A 123 -4.80 -4.74 13.40
C ASP A 123 -3.64 -3.74 13.35
N LEU A 124 -2.58 -3.99 14.12
CA LEU A 124 -1.44 -3.08 14.22
C LEU A 124 -0.79 -2.80 12.86
N PRO A 125 -0.50 -3.80 12.00
CA PRO A 125 0.14 -3.56 10.71
C PRO A 125 -0.68 -2.66 9.77
N TYR A 126 -2.00 -2.68 9.87
CA TYR A 126 -2.89 -1.95 8.96
C TYR A 126 -3.14 -0.50 9.39
N THR A 127 -2.89 -0.18 10.65
CA THR A 127 -3.16 1.15 11.22
C THR A 127 -1.92 2.04 11.27
N THR A 128 -0.72 1.46 11.40
CA THR A 128 0.54 2.20 11.57
C THR A 128 1.32 2.37 10.27
N HIS A 129 1.31 1.39 9.38
CA HIS A 129 2.11 1.43 8.17
C HIS A 129 1.52 2.31 7.08
N ILE A 130 2.39 2.84 6.21
CA ILE A 130 2.00 3.54 4.99
C ILE A 130 1.89 2.50 3.88
N PHE A 131 0.70 2.33 3.31
CA PHE A 131 0.46 1.40 2.22
C PHE A 131 0.55 2.07 0.86
N ASN A 132 1.10 1.35 -0.11
CA ASN A 132 1.12 1.78 -1.49
C ASN A 132 -0.25 1.49 -2.14
N ALA A 133 -0.91 2.54 -2.60
CA ALA A 133 -2.08 2.48 -3.45
C ALA A 133 -1.66 2.10 -4.89
N HIS A 134 -2.54 1.37 -5.58
CA HIS A 134 -2.31 1.00 -6.97
C HIS A 134 -2.63 2.18 -7.91
N ALA A 135 -1.78 2.40 -8.92
CA ALA A 135 -1.88 3.55 -9.82
C ALA A 135 -3.18 3.61 -10.67
N SER A 136 -3.90 2.50 -10.82
CA SER A 136 -5.16 2.48 -11.60
C SER A 136 -6.42 2.10 -10.83
N ILE A 137 -6.29 1.46 -9.66
CA ILE A 137 -7.45 0.98 -8.86
C ILE A 137 -7.41 1.51 -7.43
N LEU A 138 -6.53 2.49 -7.16
CA LEU A 138 -6.44 3.25 -5.92
C LEU A 138 -6.26 2.35 -4.69
N THR A 139 -7.21 2.38 -3.77
CA THR A 139 -7.18 1.69 -2.47
C THR A 139 -7.67 0.24 -2.54
N SER A 140 -8.04 -0.27 -3.73
CA SER A 140 -8.65 -1.60 -3.86
C SER A 140 -7.66 -2.76 -3.65
N LEU A 141 -6.39 -2.61 -4.06
CA LEU A 141 -5.33 -3.60 -3.85
C LEU A 141 -4.10 -2.93 -3.22
N PRO A 142 -4.19 -2.56 -1.94
CA PRO A 142 -3.08 -1.93 -1.25
C PRO A 142 -1.99 -2.94 -0.99
N HIS A 143 -0.73 -2.50 -1.03
CA HIS A 143 0.39 -3.36 -0.69
C HIS A 143 1.42 -2.61 0.17
N LEU A 144 2.02 -3.33 1.11
CA LEU A 144 3.06 -2.76 1.96
C LEU A 144 4.44 -2.88 1.30
N ILE A 145 4.85 -4.11 0.97
CA ILE A 145 6.20 -4.40 0.47
C ILE A 145 6.22 -4.58 -1.05
N SER A 146 5.31 -5.39 -1.59
CA SER A 146 5.33 -5.78 -3.01
C SER A 146 3.93 -5.79 -3.61
N PRO A 147 3.74 -5.24 -4.83
CA PRO A 147 2.48 -5.32 -5.56
C PRO A 147 1.99 -6.76 -5.80
N ALA A 148 2.89 -7.75 -5.79
CA ALA A 148 2.54 -9.16 -5.97
C ALA A 148 1.83 -9.80 -4.76
N LYS A 149 1.89 -9.14 -3.59
CA LYS A 149 1.26 -9.60 -2.35
C LYS A 149 0.35 -8.49 -1.77
N PRO A 150 -0.76 -8.15 -2.45
CA PRO A 150 -1.68 -7.13 -1.95
C PRO A 150 -2.51 -7.66 -0.78
N VAL A 151 -3.01 -6.74 0.04
CA VAL A 151 -4.03 -7.04 1.05
C VAL A 151 -5.36 -7.27 0.34
N LEU A 152 -5.99 -8.41 0.59
CA LEU A 152 -7.26 -8.79 -0.05
C LEU A 152 -8.46 -8.66 0.90
N ASN A 153 -8.21 -8.66 2.21
CA ASN A 153 -9.28 -8.61 3.20
C ASN A 153 -9.83 -7.19 3.33
N THR A 154 -11.09 -7.00 2.92
CA THR A 154 -11.80 -5.70 2.97
C THR A 154 -11.86 -5.09 4.38
N THR A 155 -11.93 -5.94 5.42
CA THR A 155 -11.94 -5.51 6.83
C THR A 155 -10.61 -4.90 7.25
N HIS A 156 -9.50 -5.37 6.69
CA HIS A 156 -8.18 -4.81 6.96
C HIS A 156 -7.93 -3.57 6.10
N ILE A 157 -8.38 -3.60 4.84
CA ILE A 157 -8.27 -2.46 3.92
C ILE A 157 -8.96 -1.21 4.49
N SER A 158 -10.13 -1.37 5.12
CA SER A 158 -10.86 -0.24 5.73
C SER A 158 -10.17 0.40 6.94
N LYS A 159 -9.18 -0.29 7.54
CA LYS A 159 -8.38 0.24 8.65
C LYS A 159 -7.18 1.06 8.17
N ILE A 160 -6.81 0.93 6.89
CA ILE A 160 -5.67 1.64 6.31
C ILE A 160 -6.02 3.11 6.10
N ARG A 161 -5.27 3.99 6.77
CA ARG A 161 -5.46 5.45 6.69
C ARG A 161 -4.25 6.19 6.14
N ARG A 162 -3.14 5.49 5.91
CA ARG A 162 -1.87 6.08 5.49
C ARG A 162 -1.50 5.53 4.11
N TRP A 163 -1.39 6.43 3.15
CA TRP A 163 -1.36 6.09 1.74
C TRP A 163 -0.17 6.72 1.03
N LYS A 164 0.46 5.95 0.15
CA LYS A 164 1.44 6.41 -0.84
C LYS A 164 0.96 6.00 -2.22
N LEU A 165 0.96 6.93 -3.17
CA LEU A 165 0.55 6.69 -4.55
C LEU A 165 1.67 7.12 -5.48
N ASN A 166 2.15 6.20 -6.31
CA ASN A 166 3.11 6.51 -7.37
C ASN A 166 2.33 6.71 -8.67
N LEU A 167 2.33 7.94 -9.17
CA LEU A 167 1.55 8.34 -10.34
C LEU A 167 2.48 8.74 -11.49
N ARG A 168 2.26 8.12 -12.64
CA ARG A 168 2.95 8.45 -13.89
C ARG A 168 2.10 9.46 -14.67
N LEU A 169 2.65 10.62 -15.01
CA LEU A 169 1.90 11.68 -15.70
C LEU A 169 1.66 11.40 -17.19
N ASP A 170 2.55 10.64 -17.82
CA ASP A 170 2.48 10.28 -19.24
C ASP A 170 1.63 9.03 -19.51
N THR A 171 0.78 8.62 -18.56
CA THR A 171 -0.10 7.46 -18.71
C THR A 171 -1.48 7.78 -18.16
N ASP A 172 -2.53 7.31 -18.84
CA ASP A 172 -3.89 7.49 -18.37
C ASP A 172 -4.06 6.71 -17.05
N PRO A 173 -4.39 7.40 -15.94
CA PRO A 173 -4.60 6.74 -14.65
C PRO A 173 -5.77 5.73 -14.65
N ARG A 174 -6.70 5.79 -15.61
CA ARG A 174 -7.88 4.92 -15.69
C ARG A 174 -8.81 5.00 -14.47
N PHE A 175 -8.77 6.12 -13.74
CA PHE A 175 -9.70 6.42 -12.64
C PHE A 175 -10.32 7.81 -12.80
N SER A 176 -11.47 8.02 -12.16
CA SER A 176 -12.19 9.29 -12.17
C SER A 176 -11.87 10.14 -10.94
N ALA A 177 -12.09 11.45 -11.01
CA ALA A 177 -11.96 12.34 -9.86
C ALA A 177 -12.88 11.94 -8.68
N LYS A 178 -14.06 11.39 -8.98
CA LYS A 178 -15.01 10.89 -7.96
C LYS A 178 -14.44 9.69 -7.20
N SER A 179 -13.85 8.71 -7.91
CA SER A 179 -13.21 7.55 -7.28
C SER A 179 -12.00 7.95 -6.43
N VAL A 180 -11.19 8.90 -6.89
CA VAL A 180 -10.04 9.43 -6.15
C VAL A 180 -10.48 10.11 -4.85
N THR A 181 -11.51 10.94 -4.95
CA THR A 181 -12.09 11.63 -3.79
C THR A 181 -12.61 10.63 -2.77
N ALA A 182 -13.40 9.64 -3.20
CA ALA A 182 -13.92 8.62 -2.31
C ALA A 182 -12.82 7.76 -1.65
N ALA A 183 -11.72 7.51 -2.35
CA ALA A 183 -10.65 6.65 -1.89
C ALA A 183 -9.75 7.28 -0.81
N PHE A 184 -9.50 8.59 -0.87
CA PHE A 184 -8.50 9.25 -0.02
C PHE A 184 -9.05 10.35 0.91
N THR A 185 -10.33 10.69 0.81
CA THR A 185 -10.95 11.65 1.75
C THR A 185 -10.86 11.12 3.17
N GLY A 186 -10.40 11.95 4.11
CA GLY A 186 -10.24 11.56 5.52
C GLY A 186 -9.03 10.68 5.83
N ALA A 187 -8.09 10.52 4.90
CA ALA A 187 -6.82 9.83 5.16
C ALA A 187 -6.01 10.54 6.25
N GLU A 188 -5.28 9.79 7.08
CA GLU A 188 -4.35 10.37 8.06
C GLU A 188 -3.13 10.95 7.34
N TYR A 189 -2.60 10.21 6.36
CA TYR A 189 -1.44 10.59 5.57
C TYR A 189 -1.67 10.20 4.11
N LEU A 190 -1.36 11.12 3.19
CA LEU A 190 -1.41 10.88 1.75
C LEU A 190 -0.17 11.47 1.08
N GLU A 191 0.64 10.61 0.48
CA GLU A 191 1.77 11.01 -0.37
C GLU A 191 1.48 10.64 -1.82
N ILE A 192 1.57 11.62 -2.71
CA ILE A 192 1.45 11.41 -4.16
C ILE A 192 2.82 11.71 -4.77
N HIS A 193 3.53 10.64 -5.11
CA HIS A 193 4.78 10.73 -5.84
C HIS A 193 4.52 10.70 -7.34
N VAL A 194 4.80 11.83 -7.98
CA VAL A 194 4.56 12.05 -9.40
C VAL A 194 5.85 11.89 -10.17
N TRP A 195 5.82 11.25 -11.33
CA TRP A 195 6.96 11.15 -12.22
C TRP A 195 6.54 11.11 -13.69
N GLN A 196 7.50 11.41 -14.57
CA GLN A 196 7.34 11.40 -16.03
C GLN A 196 8.55 10.72 -16.66
N SER A 197 8.34 10.01 -17.78
CA SER A 197 9.43 9.34 -18.50
C SER A 197 10.34 10.30 -19.29
N MET A 198 9.77 11.40 -19.77
CA MET A 198 10.48 12.44 -20.52
C MET A 198 10.40 13.78 -19.80
N PHE A 199 11.50 14.52 -19.79
CA PHE A 199 11.54 15.86 -19.20
C PHE A 199 10.57 16.79 -19.93
N ASN A 200 9.64 17.39 -19.19
CA ASN A 200 8.63 18.31 -19.69
C ASN A 200 7.74 17.71 -20.81
N GLY A 201 7.56 16.39 -20.80
CA GLY A 201 6.80 15.68 -21.83
C GLY A 201 5.28 15.73 -21.64
N CYS A 202 4.80 16.00 -20.43
CA CYS A 202 3.36 16.05 -20.10
C CYS A 202 3.06 17.17 -19.09
N ASP A 203 1.83 17.67 -19.13
CA ASP A 203 1.35 18.66 -18.18
C ASP A 203 0.84 17.99 -16.89
N ALA A 204 0.77 18.76 -15.80
CA ALA A 204 0.25 18.27 -14.53
C ALA A 204 -1.29 18.14 -14.50
N SER A 205 -1.94 18.01 -15.66
CA SER A 205 -3.40 17.94 -15.80
C SER A 205 -4.01 16.75 -15.05
N VAL A 206 -3.27 15.64 -14.93
CA VAL A 206 -3.71 14.47 -14.16
C VAL A 206 -3.91 14.79 -12.68
N LEU A 207 -3.17 15.75 -12.11
CA LEU A 207 -3.34 16.17 -10.72
C LEU A 207 -4.70 16.84 -10.46
N ARG A 208 -5.41 17.29 -11.51
CA ARG A 208 -6.77 17.83 -11.39
C ARG A 208 -7.76 16.79 -10.85
N LEU A 209 -7.51 15.50 -11.06
CA LEU A 209 -8.35 14.42 -10.54
C LEU A 209 -8.35 14.37 -9.00
N PHE A 210 -7.35 14.97 -8.36
CA PHE A 210 -7.17 14.96 -6.91
C PHE A 210 -7.75 16.18 -6.21
N TRP A 211 -8.29 17.16 -6.95
CA TRP A 211 -8.83 18.40 -6.39
C TRP A 211 -10.04 18.23 -5.46
N GLY A 212 -10.73 17.09 -5.53
CA GLY A 212 -11.87 16.78 -4.67
C GLY A 212 -11.50 16.25 -3.29
N ILE A 213 -10.26 15.81 -3.07
CA ILE A 213 -9.83 15.22 -1.79
C ILE A 213 -9.80 16.30 -0.70
N ARG A 214 -10.39 16.00 0.46
CA ARG A 214 -10.43 16.87 1.64
C ARG A 214 -10.22 16.07 2.94
N GLY A 215 -9.96 16.79 4.02
CA GLY A 215 -9.88 16.24 5.37
C GLY A 215 -8.69 15.31 5.58
N VAL A 216 -7.64 15.42 4.76
CA VAL A 216 -6.43 14.64 4.93
C VAL A 216 -5.62 15.24 6.08
N GLY A 217 -5.13 14.44 7.02
CA GLY A 217 -4.30 14.93 8.12
C GLY A 217 -3.01 15.59 7.61
N VAL A 218 -2.24 14.84 6.82
CA VAL A 218 -1.02 15.31 6.17
C VAL A 218 -1.00 14.88 4.71
N ALA A 219 -1.05 15.84 3.78
CA ALA A 219 -0.89 15.62 2.34
C ALA A 219 0.49 16.07 1.84
N ARG A 220 1.11 15.28 0.96
CA ARG A 220 2.40 15.56 0.32
C ARG A 220 2.36 15.21 -1.17
N ILE A 221 2.94 16.06 -2.00
CA ILE A 221 3.09 15.87 -3.43
C ILE A 221 4.56 16.08 -3.78
N THR A 222 5.18 15.04 -4.34
CA THR A 222 6.62 15.04 -4.66
C THR A 222 6.84 14.71 -6.13
N GLY A 223 7.97 15.16 -6.70
CA GLY A 223 8.34 14.88 -8.09
C GLY A 223 7.55 15.69 -9.14
N CYS A 224 6.70 16.61 -8.71
CA CYS A 224 6.07 17.60 -9.58
C CYS A 224 7.07 18.71 -9.93
N ALA A 225 7.11 19.12 -11.21
CA ALA A 225 7.94 20.25 -11.65
C ALA A 225 7.39 21.62 -11.21
N ASP A 226 6.08 21.71 -10.95
CA ASP A 226 5.42 22.93 -10.47
C ASP A 226 5.21 22.84 -8.94
N GLU A 227 6.15 23.41 -8.19
CA GLU A 227 6.08 23.44 -6.73
C GLU A 227 4.89 24.25 -6.21
N ALA A 228 4.46 25.29 -6.92
CA ALA A 228 3.34 26.12 -6.49
C ALA A 228 2.01 25.35 -6.59
N LEU A 229 1.82 24.60 -7.68
CA LEU A 229 0.67 23.71 -7.83
C LEU A 229 0.67 22.60 -6.77
N ALA A 230 1.84 21.99 -6.51
CA ALA A 230 1.99 20.96 -5.50
C ALA A 230 1.59 21.48 -4.11
N ARG A 231 2.16 22.63 -3.68
CA ARG A 231 1.86 23.26 -2.39
C ARG A 231 0.39 23.63 -2.25
N TRP A 232 -0.20 24.25 -3.27
CA TRP A 232 -1.61 24.61 -3.27
C TRP A 232 -2.51 23.37 -3.12
N LEU A 233 -2.19 22.28 -3.81
CA LEU A 233 -2.99 21.05 -3.75
C LEU A 233 -2.84 20.35 -2.40
N GLU A 234 -1.64 20.33 -1.82
CA GLU A 234 -1.41 19.82 -0.46
C GLU A 234 -2.25 20.58 0.59
N GLU A 235 -2.22 21.91 0.56
CA GLU A 235 -3.03 22.74 1.46
C GLU A 235 -4.52 22.47 1.27
N ARG A 236 -4.97 22.37 0.02
CA ARG A 236 -6.37 22.09 -0.33
C ARG A 236 -6.82 20.73 0.20
N MET A 237 -5.98 19.70 0.12
CA MET A 237 -6.29 18.36 0.65
C MET A 237 -6.42 18.34 2.18
N MET A 238 -5.63 19.17 2.87
CA MET A 238 -5.66 19.27 4.33
C MET A 238 -6.83 20.08 4.89
N ARG A 239 -7.52 20.86 4.04
CA ARG A 239 -8.71 21.60 4.47
C ARG A 239 -9.84 20.65 4.90
N PRO A 240 -10.59 21.00 5.95
CA PRO A 240 -11.72 20.19 6.41
C PRO A 240 -12.82 20.12 5.34
N TRP A 241 -13.67 19.10 5.46
CA TRP A 241 -14.87 18.99 4.64
C TRP A 241 -15.90 20.05 5.07
N SER A 242 -16.02 21.16 4.33
CA SER A 242 -17.07 22.15 4.52
C SER A 242 -18.26 21.78 3.63
N ALA A 243 -19.42 21.49 4.23
CA ALA A 243 -20.64 21.11 3.49
C ALA A 243 -21.29 22.27 2.69
N LYS A 244 -20.61 23.41 2.55
CA LYS A 244 -21.14 24.66 1.96
C LYS A 244 -20.35 25.18 0.75
N GLU A 245 -19.43 24.40 0.18
CA GLU A 245 -18.58 24.83 -0.95
C GLU A 245 -19.07 24.35 -2.33
N ASP A 246 -20.34 24.01 -2.45
CA ASP A 246 -20.97 23.86 -3.77
C ASP A 246 -21.64 25.17 -4.18
N GLU A 247 -21.26 25.66 -5.38
CA GLU A 247 -21.84 26.80 -6.12
C GLU A 247 -21.21 28.19 -5.95
N GLY A 248 -19.96 28.36 -6.43
CA GLY A 248 -19.48 29.65 -6.91
C GLY A 248 -18.01 29.65 -7.32
N CYS A 249 -17.65 30.13 -8.52
CA CYS A 249 -16.25 30.57 -8.75
C CYS A 249 -16.10 31.92 -8.07
N MET A 250 -15.62 31.89 -6.83
CA MET A 250 -14.96 33.03 -6.23
C MET A 250 -13.49 32.88 -6.56
N CYS A 251 -13.11 33.43 -7.70
CA CYS A 251 -11.78 33.27 -8.24
C CYS A 251 -10.81 34.22 -7.50
N GLU A 252 -10.63 34.01 -6.18
CA GLU A 252 -9.67 34.70 -5.29
C GLU A 252 -8.44 33.83 -4.96
N GLU A 253 -8.45 32.54 -5.33
CA GLU A 253 -7.32 31.63 -5.10
C GLU A 253 -6.28 31.68 -6.23
N VAL A 254 -4.99 31.52 -5.90
CA VAL A 254 -3.86 31.48 -6.86
C VAL A 254 -4.10 30.51 -8.01
N PHE A 255 -4.83 29.41 -7.77
CA PHE A 255 -5.38 28.54 -8.80
C PHE A 255 -6.88 28.36 -8.57
N CYS A 256 -7.69 28.49 -9.63
CA CYS A 256 -9.13 28.26 -9.52
C CYS A 256 -9.42 26.77 -9.26
N GLY A 257 -10.06 26.43 -8.13
CA GLY A 257 -10.40 25.05 -7.77
C GLY A 257 -11.36 24.30 -8.72
N LYS A 258 -11.96 24.99 -9.70
CA LYS A 258 -12.85 24.41 -10.71
C LYS A 258 -12.19 24.24 -12.09
N CYS A 259 -11.30 25.16 -12.51
CA CYS A 259 -10.68 25.14 -13.83
C CYS A 259 -9.15 25.05 -13.83
N GLY A 260 -8.50 25.16 -12.67
CA GLY A 260 -7.04 25.01 -12.48
C GLY A 260 -6.21 26.10 -13.13
N LYS A 261 -6.84 27.17 -13.63
CA LYS A 261 -6.12 28.31 -14.17
C LYS A 261 -5.52 29.09 -13.02
N LYS A 262 -4.27 29.51 -13.18
CA LYS A 262 -3.62 30.45 -12.28
C LYS A 262 -4.39 31.78 -12.36
N VAL A 263 -4.89 32.26 -11.23
CA VAL A 263 -5.57 33.56 -11.16
C VAL A 263 -4.46 34.61 -11.01
N SER A 264 -3.95 35.10 -12.14
CA SER A 264 -3.06 36.27 -12.15
C SER A 264 -3.92 37.53 -12.09
N GLY A 265 -3.82 38.27 -10.98
CA GLY A 265 -4.13 39.69 -10.99
C GLY A 265 -3.11 40.38 -11.89
N GLY A 266 -3.56 40.84 -13.06
CA GLY A 266 -2.79 41.72 -13.94
C GLY A 266 -1.94 41.03 -14.99
N GLU A 267 -2.23 41.41 -16.24
CA GLU A 267 -1.52 41.19 -17.50
C GLU A 267 -1.56 39.80 -18.17
N MET A 268 -1.65 39.91 -19.50
CA MET A 268 -2.38 39.09 -20.42
C MET A 268 -1.40 38.56 -21.48
N GLU A 269 -1.80 37.46 -22.11
CA GLU A 269 -1.23 36.88 -23.33
C GLU A 269 0.02 36.00 -23.16
N TRP A 270 -0.13 34.72 -23.51
CA TRP A 270 0.78 33.94 -24.39
C TRP A 270 0.31 32.50 -24.67
N PHE A 271 -0.86 32.04 -24.19
CA PHE A 271 -1.43 30.76 -24.63
C PHE A 271 -2.73 30.93 -25.42
N VAL A 272 -2.55 31.35 -26.68
CA VAL A 272 -3.47 31.01 -27.77
C VAL A 272 -3.36 29.50 -28.01
N ARG A 273 -4.51 28.82 -27.96
CA ARG A 273 -4.78 27.45 -28.49
C ARG A 273 -3.70 26.39 -28.27
N SER A 274 -3.91 25.54 -27.27
CA SER A 274 -3.49 24.14 -27.38
C SER A 274 -4.48 23.25 -26.65
N GLU A 275 -5.62 22.99 -27.28
CA GLU A 275 -6.23 21.66 -27.21
C GLU A 275 -5.24 20.68 -27.87
N ARG A 276 -4.17 20.36 -27.16
CA ARG A 276 -3.38 19.18 -27.47
C ARG A 276 -3.92 18.09 -26.56
N ASP A 277 -4.84 17.31 -27.11
CA ASP A 277 -5.10 15.98 -26.58
C ASP A 277 -3.76 15.24 -26.56
N ALA A 278 -3.23 14.99 -25.37
CA ALA A 278 -2.01 14.21 -25.19
C ALA A 278 -2.17 12.75 -25.68
N TRP A 279 -3.36 12.37 -26.14
CA TRP A 279 -3.78 11.03 -26.51
C TRP A 279 -3.96 10.79 -28.02
N THR A 280 -3.82 11.80 -28.88
CA THR A 280 -3.81 11.58 -30.34
C THR A 280 -2.42 11.16 -30.82
N PHE A 281 -2.11 9.88 -30.69
CA PHE A 281 -1.03 9.25 -31.44
C PHE A 281 -1.58 8.66 -32.75
N GLY A 282 -1.02 9.09 -33.89
CA GLY A 282 -1.19 8.42 -35.18
C GLY A 282 -2.32 8.93 -36.07
N ASN A 283 -2.06 10.04 -36.77
CA ASN A 283 -2.37 10.21 -38.20
C ASN A 283 -1.83 11.56 -38.68
N ARG A 284 -0.59 11.52 -39.18
CA ARG A 284 -0.09 12.40 -40.24
C ARG A 284 0.76 11.57 -41.16
#